data_AF-A0A494VNA9-F1
#
_entry.id   AF-A0A494VNA9-F1
#
_cell.length_a   1.000
_cell.length_b   1.000
_cell.length_c   1.000
_cell.angle_alpha   90.00
_cell.angle_beta   90.00
_cell.angle_gamma   90.00
#
_symmetry.space_group_name_H-M   'P 1'
#
loop_
_entity.id
_entity.type
_entity.pdbx_description
1 polymer ?
#
loop_
_entity_poly.entity_id
_entity_poly.type
_entity_poly.pdbx_seq_one_letter_code
_entity_poly.pdbx_strand_id
1 'polypeptide(L)'
;MAENHFRFFRGTCHLFYEDLAKASPLPLSPLGWICGDMHIENFGSYKGDNKLVYFDLNDFDEAVLAPVCYELARMTASIFIAFDNLGFEPEKALKMAQLYIRDYANTLVNAKAISIEPRTARGIVKEFLTRADHSNEKDLLKKRTISKKRKIILSLEDERHFKLDKKLKSELKSHINEWVQNSNDGPYNYEVVSTVFRLAGTGSIGVKRYLFLLKSTNTKNKYLMLEMKQSMQSSVYPYLRYNSWIG
;
A
#
# COMPACT_ATOMS: atom_id res chain seq x y z
N MET A 1 3.03 15.45 -6.31
CA MET A 1 3.07 16.25 -5.07
C MET A 1 2.57 17.67 -5.33
N ALA A 2 3.03 18.37 -6.37
CA ALA A 2 2.57 19.72 -6.72
C ALA A 2 1.12 19.81 -7.30
N GLU A 3 0.43 18.69 -7.44
CA GLU A 3 -0.91 18.64 -8.05
C GLU A 3 -1.98 19.24 -7.13
N ASN A 4 -1.96 18.91 -5.83
CA ASN A 4 -2.85 19.48 -4.81
C ASN A 4 -2.36 19.18 -3.39
N HIS A 5 -3.00 19.82 -2.39
CA HIS A 5 -2.68 19.67 -0.96
C HIS A 5 -2.78 18.23 -0.48
N PHE A 6 -3.77 17.46 -0.97
CA PHE A 6 -3.97 16.07 -0.55
C PHE A 6 -2.86 15.14 -1.07
N ARG A 7 -2.45 15.31 -2.32
CA ARG A 7 -1.30 14.63 -2.93
C ARG A 7 0.01 14.98 -2.24
N PHE A 8 0.16 16.22 -1.77
CA PHE A 8 1.31 16.63 -0.97
C PHE A 8 1.31 15.90 0.37
N PHE A 9 0.22 15.97 1.14
CA PHE A 9 0.07 15.29 2.44
C PHE A 9 0.43 13.80 2.41
N ARG A 10 0.00 13.09 1.35
CA ARG A 10 0.31 11.67 1.10
C ARG A 10 1.74 11.41 0.63
N GLY A 11 2.41 12.41 0.07
CA GLY A 11 3.79 12.30 -0.39
C GLY A 11 4.81 12.70 0.68
N THR A 12 4.37 13.35 1.76
CA THR A 12 5.23 13.92 2.80
C THR A 12 4.82 13.46 4.20
N CYS A 13 4.68 12.15 4.41
CA CYS A 13 4.31 11.62 5.73
C CYS A 13 5.27 12.07 6.84
N HIS A 14 6.57 12.13 6.56
CA HIS A 14 7.62 12.59 7.47
C HIS A 14 7.40 14.02 8.00
N LEU A 15 6.91 14.95 7.17
CA LEU A 15 6.63 16.33 7.60
C LEU A 15 5.50 16.39 8.62
N PHE A 16 4.46 15.57 8.45
CA PHE A 16 3.36 15.50 9.42
C PHE A 16 3.85 15.06 10.80
N TYR A 17 4.73 14.06 10.86
CA TYR A 17 5.27 13.59 12.14
C TYR A 17 6.27 14.57 12.74
N GLU A 18 7.01 15.31 11.91
CA GLU A 18 7.85 16.43 12.36
C GLU A 18 7.02 17.52 13.05
N ASP A 19 5.89 17.88 12.46
CA ASP A 19 4.97 18.87 13.01
C ASP A 19 4.25 18.34 14.25
N LEU A 20 3.79 17.08 14.22
CA LEU A 20 3.13 16.44 15.35
C LEU A 20 4.05 16.37 16.59
N ALA A 21 5.35 16.13 16.39
CA ALA A 21 6.33 16.10 17.48
C ALA A 21 6.55 17.47 18.14
N LYS A 22 6.25 18.56 17.44
CA LYS A 22 6.33 19.95 17.94
C LYS A 22 4.98 20.45 18.48
N ALA A 23 3.88 19.77 18.17
CA ALA A 23 2.54 20.14 18.60
C ALA A 23 2.31 19.86 20.10
N SER A 24 1.18 20.37 20.62
CA SER A 24 0.71 19.98 21.96
C SER A 24 0.54 18.46 22.04
N PRO A 25 0.91 17.83 23.17
CA PRO A 25 0.86 16.38 23.29
C PRO A 25 -0.57 15.88 23.09
N LEU A 26 -0.72 14.84 22.26
CA LEU A 26 -1.96 14.09 22.15
C LEU A 26 -2.26 13.38 23.48
N PRO A 27 -3.54 13.04 23.76
CA PRO A 27 -3.89 12.18 24.87
C PRO A 27 -3.08 10.88 24.86
N LEU A 28 -2.78 10.37 26.06
CA LEU A 28 -2.14 9.07 26.20
C LEU A 28 -3.01 7.99 25.54
N SER A 29 -2.36 7.10 24.81
CA SER A 29 -3.00 5.96 24.15
C SER A 29 -2.05 4.76 24.17
N PRO A 30 -2.55 3.51 24.20
CA PRO A 30 -1.70 2.33 24.15
C PRO A 30 -0.87 2.29 22.86
N LEU A 31 0.24 1.54 22.91
CA LEU A 31 0.98 1.20 21.71
C LEU A 31 0.21 0.18 20.88
N GLY A 32 0.15 0.40 19.58
CA GLY A 32 -0.37 -0.54 18.60
C GLY A 32 0.48 -0.50 17.33
N TRP A 33 0.39 -1.55 16.53
CA TRP A 33 0.95 -1.53 15.18
C TRP A 33 0.09 -0.61 14.33
N ILE A 34 0.61 0.58 14.04
CA ILE A 34 -0.04 1.56 13.17
C ILE A 34 0.47 1.39 11.74
N CYS A 35 -0.32 1.81 10.74
CA CYS A 35 0.16 1.88 9.36
C CYS A 35 1.26 2.95 9.18
N GLY A 36 1.24 4.01 9.99
CA GLY A 36 2.18 5.13 9.91
C GLY A 36 1.92 6.10 8.75
N ASP A 37 1.21 5.70 7.69
CA ASP A 37 0.75 6.60 6.61
C ASP A 37 -0.77 6.56 6.39
N MET A 38 -1.54 6.56 7.48
CA MET A 38 -3.00 6.52 7.39
C MET A 38 -3.58 7.77 6.71
N HIS A 39 -4.37 7.56 5.66
CA HIS A 39 -5.10 8.59 4.94
C HIS A 39 -6.31 7.99 4.20
N ILE A 40 -7.30 8.80 3.79
CA ILE A 40 -8.53 8.31 3.14
C ILE A 40 -8.26 7.41 1.93
N GLU A 41 -7.26 7.75 1.11
CA GLU A 41 -6.91 6.94 -0.07
C GLU A 41 -6.02 5.72 0.24
N ASN A 42 -5.77 5.38 1.51
CA ASN A 42 -4.97 4.20 1.86
C ASN A 42 -5.85 2.94 1.92
N PHE A 43 -7.17 3.10 1.87
CA PHE A 43 -8.10 1.98 1.75
C PHE A 43 -8.29 1.57 0.30
N GLY A 44 -8.40 0.28 0.04
CA GLY A 44 -8.71 -0.26 -1.28
C GLY A 44 -9.00 -1.74 -1.22
N SER A 45 -8.78 -2.43 -2.33
CA SER A 45 -9.05 -3.87 -2.42
C SER A 45 -7.85 -4.70 -2.79
N TYR A 46 -7.72 -5.85 -2.16
CA TYR A 46 -6.79 -6.90 -2.54
C TYR A 46 -7.49 -8.26 -2.59
N LYS A 47 -6.89 -9.22 -3.28
CA LYS A 47 -7.38 -10.59 -3.38
C LYS A 47 -6.51 -11.47 -2.49
N GLY A 48 -7.11 -12.11 -1.49
CA GLY A 48 -6.41 -13.05 -0.61
C GLY A 48 -6.12 -14.38 -1.30
N ASP A 49 -5.32 -15.24 -0.65
CA ASP A 49 -4.96 -16.57 -1.17
C ASP A 49 -6.16 -17.50 -1.34
N ASN A 50 -7.21 -17.27 -0.56
CA ASN A 50 -8.51 -17.92 -0.68
C ASN A 50 -9.35 -17.40 -1.87
N LYS A 51 -8.80 -16.49 -2.68
CA LYS A 51 -9.42 -15.86 -3.86
C LYS A 51 -10.62 -14.96 -3.54
N LEU A 52 -10.81 -14.58 -2.28
CA LEU A 52 -11.81 -13.57 -1.91
C LEU A 52 -11.18 -12.18 -2.02
N VAL A 53 -12.00 -11.20 -2.40
CA VAL A 53 -11.60 -9.79 -2.43
C VAL A 53 -11.97 -9.14 -1.11
N TYR A 54 -11.02 -8.45 -0.50
CA TYR A 54 -11.16 -7.77 0.76
C TYR A 54 -11.03 -6.26 0.58
N PHE A 55 -11.70 -5.49 1.44
CA PHE A 55 -11.49 -4.06 1.58
C PHE A 55 -10.72 -3.78 2.87
N ASP A 56 -9.52 -3.22 2.74
CA ASP A 56 -8.64 -2.94 3.87
C ASP A 56 -7.59 -1.88 3.49
N LEU A 57 -6.66 -1.60 4.39
CA LEU A 57 -5.45 -0.82 4.15
C LEU A 57 -4.56 -1.48 3.10
N ASN A 58 -4.04 -0.67 2.17
CA ASN A 58 -3.23 -1.15 1.06
C ASN A 58 -1.72 -0.98 1.26
N ASP A 59 -1.30 -0.06 2.12
CA ASP A 59 0.11 0.30 2.29
C ASP A 59 0.52 0.24 3.77
N PHE A 60 1.64 -0.40 4.04
CA PHE A 60 2.24 -0.60 5.37
C PHE A 60 3.74 -0.27 5.35
N ASP A 61 4.23 0.49 4.37
CA ASP A 61 5.63 0.91 4.30
C ASP A 61 6.12 1.64 5.57
N GLU A 62 5.20 2.37 6.20
CA GLU A 62 5.45 3.23 7.35
C GLU A 62 5.08 2.55 8.68
N ALA A 63 4.77 1.25 8.65
CA ALA A 63 4.24 0.54 9.78
C ALA A 63 5.23 0.44 10.93
N VAL A 64 4.77 0.77 12.14
CA VAL A 64 5.59 0.78 13.34
C VAL A 64 4.73 0.61 14.58
N LEU A 65 5.34 0.13 15.67
CA LEU A 65 4.70 0.12 16.98
C LEU A 65 4.75 1.54 17.58
N ALA A 66 3.60 2.21 17.68
CA ALA A 66 3.49 3.60 18.14
C ALA A 66 2.17 3.85 18.88
N PRO A 67 2.01 5.00 19.59
CA PRO A 67 0.73 5.37 20.17
C PRO A 67 -0.37 5.41 19.10
N VAL A 68 -1.46 4.66 19.31
CA VAL A 68 -2.56 4.57 18.32
C VAL A 68 -3.18 5.93 17.97
N CYS A 69 -3.11 6.91 18.88
CA CYS A 69 -3.60 8.27 18.63
C CYS A 69 -2.86 8.98 17.49
N TYR A 70 -1.63 8.58 17.15
CA TYR A 70 -0.88 9.15 16.03
C TYR A 70 -1.57 8.87 14.69
N GLU A 71 -2.11 7.67 14.53
CA GLU A 71 -2.82 7.27 13.33
C GLU A 71 -4.19 7.96 13.23
N LEU A 72 -4.89 8.11 14.36
CA LEU A 72 -6.14 8.87 14.43
C LEU A 72 -5.94 10.34 14.08
N ALA A 73 -4.86 10.96 14.57
CA ALA A 73 -4.52 12.34 14.23
C ALA A 73 -4.24 12.48 12.73
N ARG A 74 -3.44 11.56 12.16
CA ARG A 74 -3.12 11.58 10.72
C ARG A 74 -4.36 11.39 9.85
N MET A 75 -5.22 10.43 10.18
CA MET A 75 -6.49 10.22 9.45
C MET A 75 -7.43 11.42 9.57
N THR A 76 -7.52 12.03 10.76
CA THR A 76 -8.33 13.22 10.98
C THR A 76 -7.85 14.39 10.12
N ALA A 77 -6.54 14.65 10.09
CA ALA A 77 -5.95 15.65 9.20
C ALA A 77 -6.22 15.32 7.72
N SER A 78 -6.13 14.04 7.34
CA SER A 78 -6.45 13.55 6.00
C SER A 78 -7.89 13.89 5.60
N ILE A 79 -8.86 13.74 6.51
CA ILE A 79 -10.27 14.10 6.26
C ILE A 79 -10.41 15.59 5.94
N PHE A 80 -9.82 16.48 6.74
CA PHE A 80 -9.88 17.91 6.49
C PHE A 80 -9.26 18.29 5.15
N ILE A 81 -8.06 17.78 4.85
CA ILE A 81 -7.34 18.09 3.60
C ILE A 81 -8.08 17.52 2.38
N ALA A 82 -8.63 16.31 2.48
CA ALA A 82 -9.41 15.71 1.39
C ALA A 82 -10.70 16.48 1.12
N PHE A 83 -11.41 16.88 2.17
CA PHE A 83 -12.68 17.60 2.04
C PHE A 83 -12.48 18.99 1.45
N ASP A 84 -11.45 19.71 1.92
CA ASP A 84 -11.02 20.99 1.34
C ASP A 84 -10.70 20.84 -0.15
N ASN A 85 -9.89 19.85 -0.52
CA ASN A 85 -9.55 19.57 -1.92
C ASN A 85 -10.76 19.22 -2.80
N LEU A 86 -11.81 18.64 -2.22
CA LEU A 86 -13.06 18.32 -2.92
C LEU A 86 -14.07 19.48 -2.93
N GLY A 87 -13.74 20.63 -2.33
CA GLY A 87 -14.62 21.79 -2.26
C GLY A 87 -15.77 21.65 -1.27
N PHE A 88 -15.61 20.83 -0.22
CA PHE A 88 -16.60 20.74 0.85
C PHE A 88 -16.36 21.79 1.93
N GLU A 89 -17.46 22.30 2.49
CA GLU A 89 -17.43 23.25 3.61
C GLU A 89 -16.70 22.67 4.85
N PRO A 90 -15.97 23.50 5.62
CA PRO A 90 -15.26 23.07 6.83
C PRO A 90 -16.16 22.36 7.85
N GLU A 91 -17.43 22.75 7.95
CA GLU A 91 -18.40 22.11 8.85
C GLU A 91 -18.65 20.63 8.47
N LYS A 92 -18.66 20.30 7.18
CA LYS A 92 -18.80 18.91 6.71
C LYS A 92 -17.57 18.09 7.03
N ALA A 93 -16.38 18.67 6.86
CA ALA A 93 -15.13 18.02 7.23
C ALA A 93 -15.07 17.72 8.73
N LEU A 94 -15.46 18.69 9.57
CA LEU A 94 -15.54 18.52 11.01
C LEU A 94 -16.53 17.41 11.41
N LYS A 95 -17.74 17.41 10.83
CA LYS A 95 -18.73 16.35 11.07
C LYS A 95 -18.19 14.97 10.67
N MET A 96 -17.46 14.87 9.57
CA MET A 96 -16.85 13.61 9.12
C MET A 96 -15.72 13.16 10.05
N ALA A 97 -14.85 14.06 10.49
CA ALA A 97 -13.81 13.76 11.47
C ALA A 97 -14.39 13.27 12.80
N GLN A 98 -15.43 13.95 13.31
CA GLN A 98 -16.14 13.54 14.53
C GLN A 98 -16.80 12.17 14.37
N LEU A 99 -17.46 11.93 13.22
CA LEU A 99 -18.05 10.63 12.90
C LEU A 99 -16.98 9.53 12.89
N TYR A 100 -15.85 9.76 12.22
CA TYR A 100 -14.75 8.80 12.15
C TYR A 100 -14.21 8.44 13.54
N ILE A 101 -13.86 9.43 14.38
CA ILE A 101 -13.32 9.18 15.72
C ILE A 101 -14.34 8.45 16.59
N ARG A 102 -15.61 8.88 16.54
CA ARG A 102 -16.69 8.25 17.30
C ARG A 102 -16.89 6.79 16.89
N ASP A 103 -16.96 6.51 15.59
CA ASP A 103 -17.19 5.17 15.09
C ASP A 103 -15.97 4.28 15.35
N TYR A 104 -14.74 4.80 15.21
CA TYR A 104 -13.53 4.09 15.60
C TYR A 104 -13.56 3.67 17.08
N ALA A 105 -13.86 4.61 17.99
CA ALA A 105 -13.96 4.32 19.42
C ALA A 105 -15.08 3.30 19.73
N ASN A 106 -16.25 3.46 19.12
CA ASN A 106 -17.36 2.52 19.29
C ASN A 106 -17.03 1.12 18.76
N THR A 107 -16.33 1.02 17.63
CA THR A 107 -15.88 -0.25 17.05
C THR A 107 -14.86 -0.92 17.97
N LEU A 108 -13.91 -0.17 18.53
CA LEU A 108 -12.94 -0.72 19.49
C LEU A 108 -13.61 -1.31 20.74
N VAL A 109 -14.69 -0.70 21.24
CA VAL A 109 -15.40 -1.17 22.44
C VAL A 109 -16.30 -2.36 22.14
N ASN A 110 -17.03 -2.33 21.02
CA ASN A 110 -18.19 -3.22 20.82
C ASN A 110 -17.99 -4.28 19.74
N ALA A 111 -17.04 -4.08 18.82
CA ALA A 111 -16.90 -4.95 17.67
C ALA A 111 -15.84 -6.04 17.89
N LYS A 112 -15.99 -7.12 17.14
CA LYS A 112 -14.91 -8.08 16.91
C LYS A 112 -14.20 -7.71 15.63
N ALA A 113 -12.93 -8.10 15.52
CA ALA A 113 -12.21 -8.02 14.25
C ALA A 113 -12.99 -8.81 13.19
N ILE A 114 -13.36 -8.13 12.09
CA ILE A 114 -14.07 -8.71 10.96
C ILE A 114 -13.40 -8.28 9.66
N SER A 115 -13.34 -9.18 8.69
CA SER A 115 -12.92 -8.82 7.34
C SER A 115 -14.09 -8.21 6.56
N ILE A 116 -13.80 -7.15 5.80
CA ILE A 116 -14.78 -6.54 4.89
C ILE A 116 -14.62 -7.22 3.53
N GLU A 117 -15.57 -8.08 3.19
CA GLU A 117 -15.65 -8.83 1.94
C GLU A 117 -17.04 -8.60 1.29
N PRO A 118 -17.31 -9.00 0.02
CA PRO A 118 -18.59 -8.73 -0.64
C PRO A 118 -19.84 -9.15 0.16
N ARG A 119 -19.72 -10.14 1.05
CA ARG A 119 -20.81 -10.63 1.90
C ARG A 119 -21.06 -9.75 3.14
N THR A 120 -20.01 -9.16 3.71
CA THR A 120 -20.09 -8.34 4.93
C THR A 120 -20.17 -6.85 4.62
N ALA A 121 -19.67 -6.42 3.47
CA ALA A 121 -19.68 -5.04 3.00
C ALA A 121 -21.10 -4.51 2.72
N ARG A 122 -21.27 -3.20 2.85
CA ARG A 122 -22.52 -2.48 2.58
C ARG A 122 -22.27 -1.25 1.70
N GLY A 123 -23.32 -0.76 1.04
CA GLY A 123 -23.28 0.46 0.23
C GLY A 123 -22.16 0.48 -0.82
N ILE A 124 -21.50 1.63 -0.94
CA ILE A 124 -20.45 1.89 -1.95
C ILE A 124 -19.28 0.89 -1.89
N VAL A 125 -18.94 0.39 -0.69
CA VAL A 125 -17.85 -0.58 -0.53
C VAL A 125 -18.25 -1.94 -1.09
N LYS A 126 -19.51 -2.37 -0.92
CA LYS A 126 -20.01 -3.61 -1.53
C LYS A 126 -19.98 -3.53 -3.05
N GLU A 127 -20.49 -2.42 -3.61
CA GLU A 127 -20.48 -2.20 -5.06
C GLU A 127 -19.06 -2.14 -5.64
N PHE A 128 -18.13 -1.53 -4.91
CA PHE A 128 -16.71 -1.54 -5.25
C PHE A 128 -16.13 -2.95 -5.26
N LEU A 129 -16.34 -3.73 -4.19
CA LEU A 129 -15.83 -5.09 -4.07
C LEU A 129 -16.44 -6.06 -5.09
N THR A 130 -17.73 -5.96 -5.39
CA THR A 130 -18.38 -6.77 -6.44
C THR A 130 -17.76 -6.50 -7.81
N ARG A 131 -17.43 -5.25 -8.13
CA ARG A 131 -16.71 -4.92 -9.37
C ARG A 131 -15.27 -5.44 -9.36
N ALA A 132 -14.58 -5.32 -8.24
CA ALA A 132 -13.21 -5.79 -8.08
C ALA A 132 -13.10 -7.31 -8.21
N ASP A 133 -14.10 -8.07 -7.75
CA ASP A 133 -14.14 -9.53 -7.89
C ASP A 133 -14.16 -10.01 -9.34
N HIS A 134 -14.76 -9.22 -10.24
CA HIS A 134 -14.77 -9.49 -11.68
C HIS A 134 -13.48 -9.08 -12.42
N SER A 135 -12.52 -8.46 -11.74
CA SER A 135 -11.25 -8.08 -12.39
C SER A 135 -10.41 -9.31 -12.74
N ASN A 136 -10.02 -9.43 -14.01
CA ASN A 136 -9.30 -10.59 -14.53
C ASN A 136 -7.79 -10.34 -14.56
N GLU A 137 -7.02 -11.25 -13.96
CA GLU A 137 -5.54 -11.28 -14.00
C GLU A 137 -5.00 -11.12 -15.43
N LYS A 138 -5.68 -11.71 -16.42
CA LYS A 138 -5.31 -11.60 -17.84
C LYS A 138 -5.30 -10.15 -18.34
N ASP A 139 -6.21 -9.32 -17.86
CA ASP A 139 -6.30 -7.93 -18.30
C ASP A 139 -5.22 -7.07 -17.63
N LEU A 140 -4.88 -7.35 -16.38
CA LEU A 140 -3.72 -6.74 -15.70
C LEU A 140 -2.41 -7.08 -16.40
N LEU A 141 -2.24 -8.36 -16.80
CA LEU A 141 -1.07 -8.81 -17.56
C LEU A 141 -0.98 -8.13 -18.92
N LYS A 142 -2.09 -8.06 -19.68
CA LYS A 142 -2.12 -7.38 -20.99
C LYS A 142 -1.71 -5.91 -20.90
N LYS A 143 -2.18 -5.19 -19.88
CA LYS A 143 -1.85 -3.76 -19.69
C LYS A 143 -0.37 -3.51 -19.41
N ARG A 144 0.36 -4.50 -18.90
CA ARG A 144 1.76 -4.34 -18.45
C ARG A 144 2.77 -5.11 -19.29
N THR A 145 2.34 -5.81 -20.34
CA THR A 145 3.22 -6.67 -21.13
C THR A 145 3.07 -6.44 -22.63
N ILE A 146 4.12 -6.76 -23.38
CA ILE A 146 4.16 -6.76 -24.84
C ILE A 146 4.75 -8.07 -25.35
N SER A 147 4.42 -8.42 -26.60
CA SER A 147 5.07 -9.53 -27.31
C SER A 147 6.28 -9.04 -28.09
N LYS A 148 7.48 -9.51 -27.73
CA LYS A 148 8.73 -9.18 -28.42
C LYS A 148 9.50 -10.45 -28.77
N LYS A 149 9.80 -10.66 -30.05
CA LYS A 149 10.50 -11.87 -30.56
C LYS A 149 9.85 -13.18 -30.07
N ARG A 150 8.51 -13.28 -30.13
CA ARG A 150 7.70 -14.42 -29.65
C ARG A 150 7.80 -14.70 -28.14
N LYS A 151 8.32 -13.76 -27.34
CA LYS A 151 8.31 -13.83 -25.87
C LYS A 151 7.47 -12.70 -25.30
N ILE A 152 6.71 -12.98 -24.24
CA ILE A 152 5.99 -11.95 -23.49
C ILE A 152 6.97 -11.34 -22.48
N ILE A 153 7.07 -10.01 -22.49
CA ILE A 153 7.94 -9.24 -21.58
C ILE A 153 7.17 -8.07 -20.99
N LEU A 154 7.70 -7.48 -19.92
CA LEU A 154 7.15 -6.24 -19.36
C LEU A 154 7.32 -5.09 -20.36
N SER A 155 6.27 -4.29 -20.51
CA SER A 155 6.27 -3.13 -21.41
C SER A 155 7.15 -2.02 -20.86
N LEU A 156 7.93 -1.39 -21.73
CA LEU A 156 8.63 -0.13 -21.44
C LEU A 156 7.88 1.09 -22.01
N GLU A 157 6.67 0.87 -22.53
CA GLU A 157 5.77 1.95 -22.98
C GLU A 157 4.97 2.54 -21.79
N ASP A 158 4.88 1.82 -20.66
CA ASP A 158 4.38 2.40 -19.41
C ASP A 158 5.41 3.41 -18.91
N GLU A 159 5.00 4.67 -18.76
CA GLU A 159 5.83 5.78 -18.28
C GLU A 159 6.50 5.53 -16.92
N ARG A 160 5.97 4.55 -16.16
CA ARG A 160 6.49 4.14 -14.86
C ARG A 160 7.52 3.02 -14.96
N HIS A 161 7.76 2.44 -16.13
CA HIS A 161 8.68 1.32 -16.31
C HIS A 161 9.98 1.78 -16.96
N PHE A 162 11.09 1.57 -16.25
CA PHE A 162 12.41 2.00 -16.70
C PHE A 162 13.33 0.80 -16.94
N LYS A 163 14.23 0.96 -17.91
CA LYS A 163 15.22 -0.05 -18.24
C LYS A 163 16.28 -0.13 -17.13
N LEU A 164 16.62 -1.35 -16.76
CA LEU A 164 17.72 -1.66 -15.85
C LEU A 164 19.04 -1.82 -16.61
N ASP A 165 20.16 -1.50 -15.96
CA ASP A 165 21.47 -1.88 -16.46
C ASP A 165 21.61 -3.40 -16.50
N LYS A 166 22.52 -3.91 -17.35
CA LYS A 166 22.64 -5.35 -17.61
C LYS A 166 23.07 -6.14 -16.37
N LYS A 167 23.95 -5.56 -15.55
CA LYS A 167 24.52 -6.23 -14.38
C LYS A 167 23.44 -6.40 -13.31
N LEU A 168 22.81 -5.30 -12.90
CA LEU A 168 21.72 -5.30 -11.92
C LEU A 168 20.56 -6.18 -12.38
N LYS A 169 20.20 -6.14 -13.67
CA LYS A 169 19.15 -7.02 -14.20
C LYS A 169 19.48 -8.50 -14.04
N SER A 170 20.75 -8.88 -14.21
CA SER A 170 21.20 -10.25 -14.01
C SER A 170 21.15 -10.64 -12.53
N GLU A 171 21.66 -9.77 -11.65
CA GLU A 171 21.66 -9.98 -10.19
C GLU A 171 20.24 -10.15 -9.65
N LEU A 172 19.32 -9.26 -10.04
CA LEU A 172 17.90 -9.32 -9.63
C LEU A 172 17.21 -10.59 -10.12
N LYS A 173 17.50 -11.04 -11.35
CA LYS A 173 16.95 -12.28 -11.88
C LYS A 173 17.45 -13.50 -11.12
N SER A 174 18.75 -13.56 -10.86
CA SER A 174 19.34 -14.66 -10.08
C SER A 174 18.74 -14.71 -8.68
N HIS A 175 18.67 -13.57 -8.00
CA HIS A 175 18.11 -13.46 -6.66
C HIS A 175 16.66 -13.95 -6.57
N ILE A 176 15.78 -13.49 -7.47
CA ILE A 176 14.38 -13.94 -7.45
C ILE A 176 14.23 -15.41 -7.86
N ASN A 177 15.02 -15.90 -8.82
CA ASN A 177 14.97 -17.33 -9.17
C ASN A 177 15.42 -18.22 -8.00
N GLU A 178 16.46 -17.80 -7.26
CA GLU A 178 16.91 -18.49 -6.04
C GLU A 178 15.82 -18.47 -4.96
N TRP A 179 15.19 -17.32 -4.73
CA TRP A 179 14.06 -17.21 -3.80
C TRP A 179 12.88 -18.11 -4.20
N VAL A 180 12.50 -18.14 -5.48
CA VAL A 180 11.41 -19.01 -5.97
C VAL A 180 11.69 -20.49 -5.72
N GLN A 181 12.96 -20.91 -5.82
CA GLN A 181 13.34 -22.32 -5.60
C GLN A 181 13.42 -22.71 -4.13
N ASN A 182 13.77 -21.76 -3.26
CA ASN A 182 14.10 -22.05 -1.86
C ASN A 182 13.04 -21.57 -0.84
N SER A 183 12.08 -20.73 -1.25
CA SER A 183 11.09 -20.15 -0.34
C SER A 183 9.86 -21.02 -0.19
N ASN A 184 9.38 -21.16 1.05
CA ASN A 184 8.13 -21.86 1.32
C ASN A 184 6.88 -21.16 0.73
N ASP A 185 6.97 -19.84 0.57
CA ASP A 185 5.91 -18.95 0.09
C ASP A 185 6.07 -18.60 -1.41
N GLY A 186 7.13 -19.11 -2.03
CA GLY A 186 7.49 -18.84 -3.42
C GLY A 186 6.63 -19.64 -4.41
N PRO A 187 6.38 -19.11 -5.62
CA PRO A 187 5.71 -19.85 -6.67
C PRO A 187 6.68 -20.85 -7.33
N TYR A 188 7.00 -21.97 -6.67
CA TYR A 188 8.08 -22.93 -7.03
C TYR A 188 8.19 -23.36 -8.50
N ASN A 189 7.09 -23.32 -9.26
CA ASN A 189 7.01 -23.73 -10.66
C ASN A 189 7.08 -22.56 -11.64
N TYR A 190 7.92 -21.55 -11.36
CA TYR A 190 8.05 -20.34 -12.16
C TYR A 190 9.50 -19.89 -12.35
N GLU A 191 9.77 -19.21 -13.46
CA GLU A 191 11.07 -18.61 -13.79
C GLU A 191 10.93 -17.14 -14.21
N VAL A 192 11.90 -16.30 -13.88
CA VAL A 192 11.87 -14.87 -14.24
C VAL A 192 12.23 -14.64 -15.71
N VAL A 193 11.24 -14.24 -16.51
CA VAL A 193 11.43 -13.95 -17.94
C VAL A 193 11.73 -12.46 -18.22
N SER A 194 11.15 -11.53 -17.47
CA SER A 194 11.36 -10.09 -17.65
C SER A 194 11.46 -9.36 -16.32
N THR A 195 12.24 -8.27 -16.30
CA THR A 195 12.42 -7.41 -15.12
C THR A 195 12.60 -5.97 -15.58
N VAL A 196 11.96 -5.03 -14.89
CA VAL A 196 12.07 -3.58 -15.10
C VAL A 196 12.13 -2.86 -13.74
N PHE A 197 12.68 -1.66 -13.72
CA PHE A 197 12.47 -0.73 -12.61
C PHE A 197 11.06 -0.18 -12.71
N ARG A 198 10.37 -0.01 -11.58
CA ARG A 198 9.00 0.53 -11.52
C ARG A 198 8.95 1.76 -10.63
N LEU A 199 8.57 2.89 -11.19
CA LEU A 199 8.23 4.10 -10.44
C LEU A 199 6.76 4.04 -10.00
N ALA A 200 6.50 3.92 -8.71
CA ALA A 200 5.13 3.94 -8.18
C ALA A 200 5.11 4.33 -6.71
N GLY A 201 4.05 5.03 -6.30
CA GLY A 201 3.88 5.60 -4.96
C GLY A 201 4.22 7.09 -4.94
N THR A 202 3.43 7.88 -4.20
CA THR A 202 3.68 9.32 -4.03
C THR A 202 4.76 9.59 -2.98
N GLY A 203 4.78 8.83 -1.90
CA GLY A 203 5.79 8.93 -0.82
C GLY A 203 7.04 8.09 -1.07
N SER A 204 7.00 7.12 -1.99
CA SER A 204 8.13 6.22 -2.28
C SER A 204 9.00 6.67 -3.47
N ILE A 205 8.92 7.93 -3.89
CA ILE A 205 9.77 8.45 -4.97
C ILE A 205 11.23 8.42 -4.51
N GLY A 206 12.09 7.72 -5.25
CA GLY A 206 13.49 7.49 -4.88
C GLY A 206 13.77 6.14 -4.23
N VAL A 207 12.73 5.38 -3.87
CA VAL A 207 12.86 4.01 -3.35
C VAL A 207 13.07 3.02 -4.50
N LYS A 208 13.95 2.04 -4.32
CA LYS A 208 14.17 0.98 -5.33
C LYS A 208 12.95 0.07 -5.40
N ARG A 209 12.31 -0.01 -6.56
CA ARG A 209 11.16 -0.89 -6.80
C ARG A 209 11.30 -1.55 -8.16
N TYR A 210 11.12 -2.86 -8.20
CA TYR A 210 11.34 -3.71 -9.37
C TYR A 210 10.14 -4.59 -9.62
N LEU A 211 9.71 -4.65 -10.88
CA LEU A 211 8.64 -5.53 -11.32
C LEU A 211 9.24 -6.69 -12.12
N PHE A 212 8.82 -7.90 -11.79
CA PHE A 212 9.23 -9.15 -12.41
C PHE A 212 8.04 -9.80 -13.09
N LEU A 213 8.24 -10.27 -14.31
CA LEU A 213 7.32 -11.18 -14.99
C LEU A 213 7.90 -12.57 -14.89
N LEU A 214 7.16 -13.45 -14.22
CA LEU A 214 7.47 -14.84 -14.04
C LEU A 214 6.62 -15.66 -15.02
N LYS A 215 7.20 -16.72 -15.59
CA LYS A 215 6.51 -17.66 -16.47
C LYS A 215 6.48 -19.03 -15.82
N SER A 216 5.34 -19.71 -15.86
CA SER A 216 5.25 -21.06 -15.31
C SER A 216 6.08 -22.05 -16.13
N THR A 217 6.79 -22.94 -15.44
CA THR A 217 7.53 -24.05 -16.01
C THR A 217 6.63 -25.24 -16.34
N ASN A 218 5.51 -25.40 -15.63
CA ASN A 218 4.60 -26.54 -15.76
C ASN A 218 3.33 -26.24 -16.54
N THR A 219 2.98 -24.96 -16.75
CA THR A 219 1.77 -24.56 -17.48
C THR A 219 2.09 -23.60 -18.61
N LYS A 220 1.78 -23.99 -19.84
CA LYS A 220 1.98 -23.15 -21.02
C LYS A 220 1.16 -21.86 -20.92
N ASN A 221 1.79 -20.74 -21.27
CA ASN A 221 1.18 -19.40 -21.31
C ASN A 221 0.61 -18.91 -19.96
N LYS A 222 1.08 -19.44 -18.83
CA LYS A 222 0.75 -18.94 -17.50
C LYS A 222 1.87 -18.03 -16.99
N TYR A 223 1.50 -16.85 -16.50
CA TYR A 223 2.43 -15.83 -16.04
C TYR A 223 1.98 -15.27 -14.70
N LEU A 224 2.94 -14.79 -13.92
CA LEU A 224 2.73 -14.10 -12.65
C LEU A 224 3.52 -12.79 -12.66
N MET A 225 2.98 -11.74 -12.07
CA MET A 225 3.75 -10.53 -11.78
C MET A 225 4.13 -10.52 -10.31
N LEU A 226 5.42 -10.39 -10.05
CA LEU A 226 5.97 -10.22 -8.71
C LEU A 226 6.61 -8.85 -8.60
N GLU A 227 6.41 -8.18 -7.48
CA GLU A 227 7.05 -6.91 -7.21
C GLU A 227 7.94 -7.00 -5.98
N MET A 228 9.15 -6.44 -6.10
CA MET A 228 10.07 -6.26 -4.98
C MET A 228 10.27 -4.78 -4.75
N LYS A 229 10.10 -4.34 -3.51
CA LYS A 229 10.24 -2.95 -3.09
C LYS A 229 11.24 -2.88 -1.93
N GLN A 230 12.13 -1.90 -1.98
CA GLN A 230 13.02 -1.60 -0.88
C GLN A 230 12.21 -1.13 0.33
N SER A 231 12.44 -1.77 1.47
CA SER A 231 11.92 -1.32 2.76
C SER A 231 12.81 -0.20 3.28
N MET A 232 12.17 0.83 3.83
CA MET A 232 12.81 1.95 4.53
C MET A 232 12.35 1.94 5.98
N GLN A 233 13.09 2.62 6.86
CA GLN A 233 12.62 2.84 8.22
C GLN A 233 11.41 3.78 8.21
N SER A 234 10.42 3.48 9.05
CA SER A 234 9.25 4.35 9.24
C SER A 234 9.68 5.77 9.62
N SER A 235 9.11 6.74 8.92
CA SER A 235 9.18 8.18 9.17
C SER A 235 8.66 8.57 10.57
N VAL A 236 7.86 7.72 11.21
CA VAL A 236 7.40 7.91 12.60
C VAL A 236 8.53 7.59 13.60
N TYR A 237 9.42 6.67 13.24
CA TYR A 237 10.42 6.09 14.15
C TYR A 237 11.28 7.13 14.90
N PRO A 238 11.79 8.21 14.27
CA PRO A 238 12.60 9.22 14.97
C PRO A 238 11.86 9.94 16.10
N TYR A 239 10.53 9.93 16.09
CA TYR A 239 9.68 10.63 17.05
C TYR A 239 9.17 9.70 18.16
N LEU A 240 9.49 8.42 18.09
CA LEU A 240 9.17 7.45 19.13
C LEU A 240 10.15 7.60 20.28
N ARG A 241 9.62 7.94 21.46
CA ARG A 241 10.40 7.93 22.70
C ARG A 241 10.55 6.48 23.17
N TYR A 242 11.58 5.79 22.70
CA TYR A 242 11.92 4.42 23.17
C TYR A 242 12.51 4.38 24.60
N ASN A 243 12.73 5.53 25.23
CA ASN A 243 13.34 5.61 26.55
C ASN A 243 12.30 5.49 27.67
N SER A 244 11.99 4.25 28.09
CA SER A 244 11.70 3.89 29.51
C SER A 244 11.01 2.52 29.74
N TRP A 245 10.97 1.59 28.78
CA TRP A 245 10.11 0.39 28.91
C TRP A 245 10.83 -0.97 28.79
N ILE A 246 12.15 -0.98 28.96
CA ILE A 246 12.90 -2.20 29.32
C ILE A 246 13.54 -1.92 30.68
N GLY A 247 12.76 -2.13 31.74
CA GLY A 247 13.15 -2.06 33.13
C GLY A 247 12.30 -3.03 33.92
#